data_AF-A0A1A6HB12-F1
#
_entry.id   AF-A0A1A6HB12-F1
#
_cell.length_a   1.000
_cell.length_b   1.000
_cell.length_c   1.000
_cell.angle_alpha   90.00
_cell.angle_beta   90.00
_cell.angle_gamma   90.00
#
_symmetry.space_group_name_H-M   'P 1'
#
loop_
_entity.id
_entity.type
_entity.pdbx_description
1 polymer ?
#
loop_
_entity_poly.entity_id
_entity_poly.type
_entity_poly.pdbx_seq_one_letter_code
_entity_poly.pdbx_strand_id
1 'polypeptide(L)'
;WNFPLLMFTWKIAPALCCGNTVVIKPAEQTPLSALYMGALIKEAGFPPGVVNILPGYGPTAGAAIASHIGIDKIAFTGSTE
;
A
#
# COMPACT_ATOMS: atom_id res chain seq x y z
N TRP A 1 2.89 0.77 11.03
CA TRP A 1 2.63 1.87 11.99
C TRP A 1 3.93 2.36 12.64
N ASN A 2 4.83 1.47 13.07
CA ASN A 2 6.11 1.84 13.69
C ASN A 2 7.08 2.59 12.75
N PHE A 3 7.12 2.23 11.47
CA PHE A 3 7.93 2.90 10.45
C PHE A 3 7.08 3.21 9.21
N PRO A 4 6.14 4.17 9.28
CA PRO A 4 5.05 4.26 8.32
C PRO A 4 5.51 4.60 6.90
N LEU A 5 6.42 5.57 6.74
CA LEU A 5 6.94 5.96 5.43
C LEU A 5 7.97 4.97 4.90
N LEU A 6 8.90 4.51 5.75
CA LEU A 6 9.93 3.55 5.34
C LEU A 6 9.30 2.23 4.88
N MET A 7 8.36 1.66 5.64
CA MET A 7 7.70 0.40 5.25
C MET A 7 6.78 0.56 4.05
N PHE A 8 6.18 1.74 3.85
CA PHE A 8 5.43 2.04 2.64
C PHE A 8 6.35 1.99 1.42
N THR A 9 7.44 2.77 1.45
CA THR A 9 8.39 2.87 0.32
C THR A 9 9.08 1.53 0.05
N TRP A 10 9.49 0.79 1.09
CA TRP A 10 10.14 -0.52 0.95
C TRP A 10 9.27 -1.52 0.17
N LYS A 11 7.95 -1.42 0.27
CA LYS A 11 7.03 -2.31 -0.43
C LYS A 11 6.74 -1.83 -1.85
N ILE A 12 6.44 -0.54 -2.02
CA ILE A 12 6.00 -0.05 -3.33
C ILE A 12 7.17 0.12 -4.32
N ALA A 13 8.35 0.56 -3.86
CA ALA A 13 9.46 0.86 -4.75
C ALA A 13 9.91 -0.36 -5.58
N PRO A 14 10.23 -1.53 -5.00
CA PRO A 14 10.60 -2.69 -5.80
C PRO A 14 9.44 -3.20 -6.67
N ALA A 15 8.19 -3.18 -6.18
CA ALA A 15 7.03 -3.60 -6.96
C ALA A 15 6.87 -2.76 -8.24
N LEU A 16 6.98 -1.43 -8.10
CA LEU A 16 6.91 -0.48 -9.21
C LEU A 16 8.11 -0.62 -10.16
N CYS A 17 9.33 -0.80 -9.64
CA CYS A 17 10.51 -1.05 -10.47
C CYS A 17 10.39 -2.34 -11.30
N CYS A 18 9.66 -3.34 -10.81
CA CYS A 18 9.35 -4.57 -11.55
C CYS A 18 8.13 -4.43 -12.48
N GLY A 19 7.56 -3.23 -12.65
CA GLY A 19 6.45 -2.98 -13.56
C GLY A 19 5.06 -3.36 -13.03
N ASN A 20 4.92 -3.61 -11.73
CA ASN A 20 3.62 -3.92 -11.13
C ASN A 20 2.84 -2.64 -10.82
N THR A 21 1.52 -2.72 -10.84
CA THR A 21 0.66 -1.77 -10.13
C THR A 21 0.51 -2.21 -8.68
N VAL A 22 0.20 -1.26 -7.78
CA VAL A 22 0.09 -1.55 -6.36
C VAL A 22 -1.22 -1.03 -5.78
N VAL A 23 -1.81 -1.85 -4.91
CA VAL A 23 -2.86 -1.46 -3.97
C VAL A 23 -2.26 -1.60 -2.57
N ILE A 24 -2.25 -0.52 -1.80
CA ILE A 24 -1.67 -0.50 -0.46
C ILE A 24 -2.71 -0.09 0.58
N LYS A 25 -2.93 -0.99 1.56
CA LYS A 25 -3.69 -0.70 2.77
C LYS A 25 -2.74 -0.32 3.91
N PRO A 26 -2.63 0.97 4.28
CA PRO A 26 -1.77 1.39 5.39
C PRO A 26 -2.36 0.98 6.74
N ALA A 27 -1.51 0.91 7.76
CA ALA A 27 -1.96 0.68 9.14
C ALA A 27 -2.92 1.79 9.62
N GLU A 28 -3.94 1.43 10.37
CA GLU A 28 -5.02 2.32 10.83
C GLU A 28 -4.54 3.42 11.77
N GLN A 29 -3.40 3.21 12.43
CA GLN A 29 -2.77 4.16 13.33
C GLN A 29 -2.01 5.26 12.57
N THR A 30 -1.61 4.99 11.33
CA THR A 30 -0.79 5.92 10.51
C THR A 30 -1.31 6.06 9.06
N PRO A 31 -2.62 6.27 8.81
CA PRO A 31 -3.16 6.33 7.46
C PRO A 31 -2.78 7.64 6.76
N LEU A 32 -2.69 8.74 7.50
CA LEU A 32 -2.41 10.07 6.96
C LEU A 32 -1.02 10.16 6.32
N SER A 33 -0.02 9.46 6.87
CA SER A 33 1.32 9.39 6.27
C SER A 33 1.29 8.77 4.87
N ALA A 34 0.51 7.70 4.68
CA ALA A 34 0.35 7.07 3.38
C ALA A 34 -0.45 7.96 2.42
N LEU A 35 -1.52 8.60 2.88
CA LEU A 35 -2.30 9.52 2.06
C LEU A 35 -1.46 10.73 1.60
N TYR A 36 -0.60 11.26 2.47
CA TYR A 36 0.33 12.33 2.09
C TYR A 36 1.34 11.85 1.05
N MET A 37 1.89 10.63 1.19
CA MET A 37 2.69 10.03 0.11
C MET A 37 1.91 9.89 -1.19
N GLY A 38 0.62 9.57 -1.14
CA GLY A 38 -0.24 9.55 -2.33
C GLY A 38 -0.30 10.89 -3.05
N ALA A 39 -0.37 12.00 -2.30
CA ALA A 39 -0.30 13.34 -2.88
C ALA A 39 1.05 13.59 -3.57
N LEU A 40 2.16 13.22 -2.93
CA LEU A 40 3.51 13.35 -3.50
C LEU A 40 3.72 12.46 -4.74
N ILE A 41 3.18 11.24 -4.75
CA ILE A 41 3.23 10.32 -5.90
C ILE A 41 2.46 10.92 -7.09
N LYS A 42 1.31 11.54 -6.82
CA LYS A 42 0.55 12.27 -7.84
C LYS A 42 1.34 13.47 -8.37
N GLU A 43 1.97 14.24 -7.49
CA GLU A 43 2.83 15.37 -7.88
C GLU A 43 4.04 14.93 -8.71
N ALA A 44 4.63 13.77 -8.39
CA ALA A 44 5.72 13.16 -9.14
C ALA A 44 5.31 12.64 -10.53
N GLY A 45 4.03 12.66 -10.88
CA GLY A 45 3.55 12.34 -12.23
C GLY A 45 3.35 10.86 -12.52
N PHE A 46 3.17 10.02 -11.49
CA PHE A 46 2.84 8.62 -11.71
C PHE A 46 1.50 8.49 -12.47
N PRO A 47 1.38 7.57 -13.45
CA PRO A 47 0.12 7.38 -14.17
C PRO A 47 -1.03 6.99 -13.22
N PRO A 48 -2.27 7.47 -13.48
CA PRO A 48 -3.43 7.08 -12.69
C PRO A 48 -3.59 5.56 -12.60
N GLY A 49 -3.89 5.05 -11.40
CA GLY A 49 -4.09 3.61 -11.16
C GLY A 49 -2.81 2.80 -10.94
N VAL A 50 -1.62 3.37 -11.13
CA VAL A 50 -0.35 2.67 -10.84
C VAL A 50 -0.13 2.49 -9.34
N VAL A 51 -0.45 3.50 -8.54
CA VAL A 51 -0.43 3.44 -7.07
C VAL A 51 -1.82 3.77 -6.54
N ASN A 52 -2.43 2.84 -5.81
CA ASN A 52 -3.74 3.00 -5.19
C ASN A 52 -3.59 2.84 -3.68
N ILE A 53 -3.94 3.88 -2.91
CA ILE A 53 -3.84 3.86 -1.46
C ILE A 53 -5.25 3.73 -0.89
N LEU A 54 -5.51 2.64 -0.17
CA LEU A 54 -6.83 2.32 0.38
C LEU A 54 -6.75 2.16 1.90
N PRO A 55 -6.90 3.25 2.68
CA PRO A 55 -7.10 3.14 4.13
C PRO A 55 -8.38 2.36 4.43
N GLY A 56 -8.32 1.52 5.45
CA GLY A 56 -9.45 0.71 5.88
C GLY A 56 -9.03 -0.28 6.96
N TYR A 57 -9.99 -0.99 7.55
CA TYR A 57 -9.69 -1.93 8.64
C TYR A 57 -9.06 -3.23 8.12
N GLY A 58 -8.22 -3.86 8.95
CA GLY A 58 -7.60 -5.15 8.63
C GLY A 58 -8.64 -6.23 8.27
N PRO A 59 -9.64 -6.49 9.14
CA PRO A 59 -10.69 -7.48 8.89
C PRO A 59 -11.56 -7.23 7.65
N THR A 60 -11.62 -6.00 7.14
CA THR A 60 -12.45 -5.65 5.98
C THR A 60 -11.59 -5.41 4.74
N ALA A 61 -10.98 -4.22 4.63
CA ALA A 61 -10.17 -3.85 3.48
C ALA A 61 -8.94 -4.75 3.32
N GLY A 62 -8.27 -5.09 4.42
CA GLY A 62 -7.11 -5.99 4.40
C GLY A 62 -7.46 -7.40 3.94
N ALA A 63 -8.50 -8.00 4.53
CA ALA A 63 -8.96 -9.33 4.18
C ALA A 63 -9.46 -9.41 2.73
N ALA A 64 -10.19 -8.39 2.27
CA ALA A 64 -10.65 -8.30 0.88
C ALA A 64 -9.47 -8.25 -0.10
N ILE A 65 -8.45 -7.41 0.15
CA ILE A 65 -7.25 -7.36 -0.71
C ILE A 65 -6.52 -8.70 -0.69
N ALA A 66 -6.32 -9.29 0.50
CA ALA A 66 -5.54 -10.52 0.64
C ALA A 66 -6.18 -11.76 -0.01
N SER A 67 -7.50 -11.75 -0.20
CA SER A 67 -8.25 -12.86 -0.81
C SER A 67 -8.67 -12.59 -2.26
N HIS A 68 -8.35 -11.40 -2.80
CA HIS A 68 -8.79 -11.00 -4.12
C HIS A 68 -8.04 -11.77 -5.22
N ILE A 69 -8.77 -12.43 -6.12
CA ILE A 69 -8.21 -13.30 -7.18
C ILE A 69 -7.28 -12.57 -8.16
N GLY A 70 -7.40 -11.26 -8.27
CA GLY A 70 -6.54 -10.41 -9.11
C GLY A 70 -5.27 -9.88 -8.41
N ILE A 71 -4.94 -10.35 -7.20
CA ILE A 71 -3.70 -9.99 -6.51
C ILE A 71 -2.69 -11.12 -6.66
N ASP A 72 -1.64 -10.88 -7.44
CA ASP A 72 -0.61 -11.89 -7.72
C ASP A 72 0.38 -12.07 -6.55
N LYS A 73 0.54 -11.05 -5.70
CA LYS A 73 1.50 -11.06 -4.59
C LYS A 73 1.04 -10.19 -3.43
N ILE A 74 1.25 -10.70 -2.21
CA ILE A 74 1.06 -9.94 -0.97
C ILE A 74 2.42 -9.66 -0.33
N ALA A 75 2.64 -8.40 0.04
CA ALA A 75 3.76 -7.97 0.87
C ALA A 75 3.24 -7.49 2.24
N PHE A 76 3.31 -8.36 3.25
CA PHE A 76 2.79 -8.09 4.58
C PHE A 76 3.92 -7.85 5.60
N THR A 77 3.65 -6.98 6.58
CA THR A 77 4.55 -6.72 7.72
C THR A 77 3.67 -6.39 8.92
N GLY A 78 3.70 -7.26 9.93
CA GLY A 78 2.82 -7.20 11.09
C GLY A 78 3.06 -8.38 12.01
N SER A 79 2.07 -8.68 12.87
CA SER A 79 2.09 -9.88 13.71
C SER A 79 2.03 -11.15 12.84
N THR A 80 2.45 -12.27 13.41
CA THR A 80 2.24 -13.61 12.84
C THR A 80 0.81 -14.11 13.05
N GLU A 81 0.05 -13.49 13.95
CA GLU A 81 -1.38 -13.70 14.20
C GLU A 81 -2.23 -12.90 13.20
#